data_AF-A0AAU5GLY2-F1
#
_entry.id   AF-A0AAU5GLY2-F1
#
_cell.length_a   1.000
_cell.length_b   1.000
_cell.length_c   1.000
_cell.angle_alpha   90.00
_cell.angle_beta   90.00
_cell.angle_gamma   90.00
#
_symmetry.space_group_name_H-M   'P 1'
#
loop_
_entity.id
_entity.type
_entity.pdbx_description
1 polymer ?
#
loop_
_entity_poly.entity_id
_entity_poly.type
_entity_poly.pdbx_seq_one_letter_code
_entity_poly.pdbx_strand_id
1 'polypeptide(L)'
;MLGAAVAMLLAGGIGGVQTASAAPTIDGVCGSYWGTSRPPPEVNQGDVDTTSPSAVMLAQCYLNLSMSGDNLTVDGRFGPDTNRATVRFQQCARIDDDGYKGPDTWPRLRSWANSSGYICNLDLP
;
A
#
# COMPACT_ATOMS: atom_id res chain seq x y z
N MET A 1 1.15 44.57 -1.38
CA MET A 1 -0.26 45.02 -1.28
C MET A 1 -0.97 43.99 -0.40
N LEU A 2 -0.96 44.23 0.92
CA LEU A 2 -2.10 44.76 1.70
C LEU A 2 -3.20 43.71 1.90
N GLY A 3 -3.38 43.30 3.16
CA GLY A 3 -4.51 42.49 3.59
C GLY A 3 -4.34 41.93 5.00
N ALA A 4 -4.07 42.77 6.00
CA ALA A 4 -4.23 42.39 7.40
C ALA A 4 -5.71 42.53 7.78
N ALA A 5 -6.30 41.49 8.37
CA ALA A 5 -7.50 41.62 9.19
C ALA A 5 -7.39 40.63 10.36
N VAL A 6 -7.11 41.20 11.53
CA VAL A 6 -7.26 40.55 12.83
C VAL A 6 -8.76 40.47 13.13
N ALA A 7 -9.23 39.28 13.49
CA ALA A 7 -10.50 39.10 14.19
C ALA A 7 -10.28 38.13 15.35
N MET A 8 -10.00 38.68 16.54
CA MET A 8 -10.25 38.00 17.81
C MET A 8 -11.55 38.56 18.36
N LEU A 9 -12.51 37.69 18.68
CA LEU A 9 -13.25 37.71 19.94
C LEU A 9 -14.11 36.44 20.07
N LEU A 10 -14.16 35.98 21.32
CA LEU A 10 -14.53 34.65 21.77
C LEU A 10 -16.04 34.44 21.79
N ALA A 11 -16.51 33.31 21.25
CA ALA A 11 -17.81 32.75 21.58
C ALA A 11 -17.63 31.24 21.79
N GLY A 12 -17.93 30.80 23.01
CA GLY A 12 -17.86 29.40 23.39
C GLY A 12 -18.78 28.54 22.54
N GLY A 13 -18.21 27.44 22.09
CA GLY A 13 -18.93 26.27 21.63
C GLY A 13 -17.93 25.13 21.74
N ILE A 14 -18.27 24.12 22.54
CA ILE A 14 -17.67 22.78 22.47
C ILE A 14 -18.06 22.13 21.14
N GLY A 15 -17.69 22.77 20.03
CA GLY A 15 -17.79 22.22 18.69
C GLY A 15 -16.62 21.28 18.54
N GLY A 16 -16.93 19.99 18.39
CA GLY A 16 -15.96 18.90 18.39
C GLY A 16 -14.68 19.25 17.65
N VAL A 17 -13.56 18.80 18.22
CA VAL A 17 -12.27 18.74 17.54
C VAL A 17 -12.56 18.20 16.15
N GLN A 18 -12.49 19.06 15.13
CA GLN A 18 -12.45 18.59 13.76
C GLN A 18 -11.06 17.97 13.66
N THR A 19 -10.96 16.71 14.09
CA THR A 19 -9.88 15.85 13.68
C THR A 19 -9.98 15.86 12.16
N ALA A 20 -9.08 16.59 11.50
CA ALA A 20 -8.80 16.30 10.11
C ALA A 20 -8.52 14.81 10.10
N SER A 21 -9.44 14.01 9.56
CA SER A 21 -9.19 12.60 9.36
C SER A 21 -7.93 12.55 8.53
N ALA A 22 -6.83 12.07 9.13
CA ALA A 22 -5.64 11.76 8.36
C ALA A 22 -6.15 10.91 7.19
N ALA A 23 -5.84 11.34 5.96
CA ALA A 23 -6.20 10.56 4.78
C ALA A 23 -5.83 9.10 5.06
N PRO A 24 -6.71 8.13 4.74
CA PRO A 24 -6.44 6.73 5.04
C PRO A 24 -5.04 6.40 4.53
N THR A 25 -4.16 5.95 5.43
CA THR A 25 -2.85 5.48 5.00
C THR A 25 -3.07 4.26 4.12
N ILE A 26 -2.13 3.97 3.22
CA ILE A 26 -2.22 2.77 2.36
C ILE A 26 -2.40 1.48 3.19
N ASP A 27 -1.90 1.48 4.44
CA ASP A 27 -2.12 0.41 5.41
C ASP A 27 -3.58 0.32 5.89
N GLY A 28 -4.27 1.45 6.03
CA GLY A 28 -5.72 1.44 6.31
C GLY A 28 -6.57 0.95 5.13
N VAL A 29 -6.06 1.06 3.90
CA VAL A 29 -6.74 0.59 2.66
C VAL A 29 -6.52 -0.91 2.44
N CYS A 30 -5.28 -1.38 2.56
CA CYS A 30 -4.91 -2.76 2.26
C CYS A 30 -4.78 -3.68 3.49
N GLY A 31 -4.92 -3.14 4.70
CA GLY A 31 -4.79 -3.87 5.96
C GLY A 31 -3.58 -3.41 6.80
N SER A 32 -3.81 -3.25 8.11
CA SER A 32 -2.82 -2.69 9.04
C SER A 32 -1.76 -3.72 9.46
N TYR A 33 -0.73 -3.93 8.63
CA TYR A 33 0.46 -4.69 9.05
C TYR A 33 1.54 -3.83 9.69
N TRP A 34 1.69 -2.60 9.20
CA TRP A 34 2.78 -1.72 9.60
C TRP A 34 2.44 -0.94 10.88
N GLY A 35 2.49 -1.63 12.02
CA GLY A 35 2.21 -1.04 13.34
C GLY A 35 2.98 -1.66 14.52
N THR A 36 3.05 -2.99 14.62
CA THR A 36 3.61 -3.67 15.82
C THR A 36 4.66 -4.76 15.51
N SER A 37 4.83 -5.14 14.24
CA SER A 37 5.89 -6.04 13.76
C SER A 37 6.33 -5.58 12.35
N ARG A 38 7.63 -5.37 12.15
CA ARG A 38 8.21 -4.86 10.89
C ARG A 38 9.19 -5.92 10.35
N PRO A 39 9.19 -6.25 9.04
CA PRO A 39 8.16 -6.10 8.00
C PRO A 39 7.01 -7.13 8.16
N PRO A 40 5.96 -7.13 7.30
CA PRO A 40 5.01 -8.24 7.24
C PRO A 40 5.74 -9.59 7.09
N PRO A 41 5.11 -10.71 7.52
CA PRO A 41 5.63 -12.04 7.24
C PRO A 41 5.96 -12.20 5.76
N GLU A 42 7.01 -12.96 5.50
CA GLU A 42 7.42 -13.29 4.16
C GLU A 42 6.37 -14.20 3.53
N VAL A 43 6.07 -13.94 2.26
CA VAL A 43 5.10 -14.73 1.50
C VAL A 43 5.64 -15.08 0.12
N ASN A 44 5.30 -16.27 -0.34
CA ASN A 44 5.68 -16.85 -1.61
C ASN A 44 4.54 -17.61 -2.28
N GLN A 45 4.76 -18.04 -3.53
CA GLN A 45 3.80 -18.87 -4.24
C GLN A 45 3.44 -20.13 -3.44
N GLY A 46 2.14 -20.37 -3.30
CA GLY A 46 1.57 -21.49 -2.56
C GLY A 46 0.98 -21.10 -1.20
N ASP A 47 1.34 -19.93 -0.67
CA ASP A 47 0.86 -19.49 0.63
C ASP A 47 -0.64 -19.17 0.62
N VAL A 48 -1.30 -19.54 1.71
CA VAL A 48 -2.71 -19.24 1.95
C VAL A 48 -2.83 -18.59 3.31
N ASP A 49 -3.11 -17.30 3.32
CA ASP A 49 -3.36 -16.50 4.51
C ASP A 49 -4.65 -15.72 4.27
N THR A 50 -5.77 -16.23 4.81
CA THR A 50 -7.10 -15.63 4.64
C THR A 50 -7.63 -15.02 5.94
N THR A 51 -6.79 -14.90 6.95
CA THR A 51 -7.17 -14.42 8.28
C THR A 51 -6.67 -12.99 8.44
N SER A 52 -7.51 -12.07 8.94
CA SER A 52 -7.08 -10.68 9.13
C SER A 52 -6.25 -10.50 10.41
N PRO A 53 -5.11 -9.80 10.36
CA PRO A 53 -4.47 -9.26 9.15
C PRO A 53 -3.79 -10.38 8.33
N SER A 54 -3.88 -10.31 6.98
CA SER A 54 -3.31 -11.28 6.03
C SER A 54 -2.19 -10.70 5.15
N ALA A 55 -1.01 -11.32 5.16
CA ALA A 55 0.17 -10.83 4.46
C ALA A 55 0.01 -11.02 2.95
N VAL A 56 -0.69 -12.08 2.55
CA VAL A 56 -1.02 -12.35 1.15
C VAL A 56 -2.03 -11.34 0.61
N MET A 57 -3.09 -11.01 1.37
CA MET A 57 -4.05 -9.98 0.96
C MET A 57 -3.39 -8.61 0.85
N LEU A 58 -2.51 -8.27 1.81
CA LEU A 58 -1.71 -7.04 1.75
C LEU A 58 -0.85 -7.00 0.49
N ALA A 59 -0.17 -8.11 0.18
CA ALA A 59 0.67 -8.25 -1.01
C ALA A 59 -0.13 -8.03 -2.29
N GLN A 60 -1.31 -8.63 -2.43
CA GLN A 60 -2.18 -8.50 -3.59
C GLN A 60 -2.69 -7.05 -3.76
N CYS A 61 -3.13 -6.44 -2.66
CA CYS A 61 -3.61 -5.06 -2.67
C CYS A 61 -2.50 -4.07 -3.06
N TYR A 62 -1.30 -4.17 -2.47
CA TYR A 62 -0.20 -3.29 -2.83
C TYR A 62 0.26 -3.48 -4.28
N LEU A 63 0.25 -4.70 -4.82
CA LEU A 63 0.60 -4.93 -6.23
C LEU A 63 -0.38 -4.22 -7.16
N ASN A 64 -1.69 -4.31 -6.88
CA ASN A 64 -2.73 -3.62 -7.65
C ASN A 64 -2.59 -2.09 -7.61
N LEU A 65 -2.05 -1.55 -6.51
CA LEU A 65 -1.83 -0.10 -6.37
C LEU A 65 -0.48 0.34 -6.94
N SER A 66 0.51 -0.55 -7.00
CA SER A 66 1.86 -0.24 -7.48
C SER A 66 2.02 -0.40 -8.99
N MET A 67 1.20 -1.20 -9.65
CA MET A 67 1.33 -1.52 -11.08
C MET A 67 -0.01 -1.40 -11.82
N SER A 68 0.04 -0.99 -13.09
CA SER A 68 -1.14 -1.09 -13.95
C SER A 68 -1.27 -2.49 -14.54
N GLY A 69 -2.51 -2.98 -14.66
CA GLY A 69 -2.87 -4.13 -15.50
C GLY A 69 -2.85 -5.53 -14.89
N ASP A 70 -2.36 -5.72 -13.66
CA ASP A 70 -2.32 -7.06 -13.04
C ASP A 70 -3.64 -7.49 -12.36
N ASN A 71 -4.59 -6.56 -12.15
CA ASN A 71 -5.95 -6.74 -11.59
C ASN A 71 -6.15 -8.00 -10.73
N LEU A 72 -5.31 -8.18 -9.72
CA LEU A 72 -5.28 -9.35 -8.86
C LEU A 72 -6.52 -9.38 -7.98
N THR A 73 -7.04 -10.58 -7.75
CA THR A 73 -8.04 -10.79 -6.70
C THR A 73 -7.33 -10.73 -5.34
N VAL A 74 -7.88 -9.95 -4.40
CA VAL A 74 -7.38 -9.88 -3.02
C VAL A 74 -8.10 -10.95 -2.19
N ASP A 75 -7.66 -12.20 -2.32
CA ASP A 75 -8.29 -13.39 -1.73
C ASP A 75 -7.47 -14.08 -0.65
N GLY A 76 -6.23 -13.63 -0.41
CA GLY A 76 -5.33 -14.25 0.56
C GLY A 76 -4.70 -15.55 0.08
N ARG A 77 -4.74 -15.84 -1.22
CA ARG A 77 -4.07 -16.99 -1.83
C ARG A 77 -2.98 -16.52 -2.77
N PHE A 78 -1.73 -16.86 -2.45
CA PHE A 78 -0.58 -16.51 -3.27
C PHE A 78 -0.46 -17.49 -4.43
N GLY A 79 -1.35 -17.33 -5.42
CA GLY A 79 -1.39 -18.13 -6.64
C GLY A 79 -0.36 -17.70 -7.69
N PRO A 80 -0.36 -18.39 -8.85
CA PRO A 80 0.52 -18.06 -9.98
C PRO A 80 0.41 -16.61 -10.47
N ASP A 81 -0.80 -16.02 -10.45
CA ASP A 81 -1.00 -14.62 -10.84
C ASP A 81 -0.33 -13.64 -9.88
N THR A 82 -0.47 -13.87 -8.57
CA THR A 82 0.22 -13.09 -7.54
C THR A 82 1.74 -13.23 -7.66
N ASN A 83 2.25 -14.41 -8.01
CA ASN A 83 3.67 -14.62 -8.26
C ASN A 83 4.16 -13.84 -9.48
N ARG A 84 3.49 -13.98 -10.63
CA ARG A 84 3.83 -13.24 -11.85
C ARG A 84 3.87 -11.73 -11.59
N ALA A 85 2.88 -11.19 -10.90
CA ALA A 85 2.83 -9.79 -10.53
C ALA A 85 3.98 -9.40 -9.58
N THR A 86 4.34 -10.27 -8.63
CA THR A 86 5.48 -10.03 -7.72
C THR A 86 6.80 -9.94 -8.49
N VAL A 87 7.07 -10.91 -9.38
CA VAL A 87 8.26 -10.91 -10.25
C VAL A 87 8.31 -9.66 -11.11
N ARG A 88 7.18 -9.29 -11.75
CA ARG A 88 7.09 -8.07 -12.57
C ARG A 88 7.38 -6.81 -11.75
N PHE A 89 6.83 -6.71 -10.56
CA PHE A 89 7.10 -5.60 -9.64
C PHE A 89 8.60 -5.51 -9.32
N GLN A 90 9.22 -6.64 -8.98
CA GLN A 90 10.65 -6.71 -8.66
C GLN A 90 11.52 -6.25 -9.83
N GLN A 91 11.19 -6.68 -11.05
CA GLN A 91 11.88 -6.27 -12.28
C GLN A 91 11.81 -4.74 -12.49
N CYS A 92 10.62 -4.13 -12.36
CA CYS A 92 10.50 -2.68 -12.51
C CYS A 92 11.16 -1.92 -11.34
N ALA A 93 11.17 -2.51 -10.14
CA ALA A 93 11.83 -1.96 -8.96
C ALA A 93 13.36 -2.10 -8.99
N ARG A 94 13.89 -2.89 -9.94
CA ARG A 94 15.31 -3.23 -10.08
C ARG A 94 15.88 -3.83 -8.80
N ILE A 95 15.16 -4.81 -8.26
CA ILE A 95 15.57 -5.67 -7.15
C ILE A 95 15.53 -7.14 -7.62
N ASP A 96 15.95 -8.07 -6.78
CA ASP A 96 15.91 -9.51 -7.09
C ASP A 96 14.47 -9.95 -7.42
N ASP A 97 14.29 -10.67 -8.53
CA ASP A 97 13.00 -11.03 -9.14
C ASP A 97 12.60 -12.50 -8.92
N ASP A 98 12.80 -12.95 -7.68
CA ASP A 98 12.57 -14.32 -7.22
C ASP A 98 11.10 -14.68 -6.91
N GLY A 99 10.18 -13.72 -6.99
CA GLY A 99 8.76 -13.91 -6.65
C GLY A 99 8.48 -13.95 -5.15
N TYR A 100 9.47 -13.67 -4.31
CA TYR A 100 9.40 -13.74 -2.86
C TYR A 100 9.29 -12.34 -2.23
N LYS A 101 8.38 -12.21 -1.26
CA LYS A 101 8.19 -10.94 -0.56
C LYS A 101 8.94 -10.93 0.76
N GLY A 102 10.24 -10.68 0.63
CA GLY A 102 11.17 -10.54 1.75
C GLY A 102 11.35 -9.10 2.25
N PRO A 103 12.32 -8.90 3.17
CA PRO A 103 12.68 -7.61 3.76
C PRO A 103 13.02 -6.51 2.75
N ASP A 104 13.51 -6.87 1.56
CA ASP A 104 13.84 -5.90 0.50
C ASP A 104 12.64 -5.55 -0.38
N THR A 105 11.73 -6.51 -0.61
CA THR A 105 10.54 -6.32 -1.43
C THR A 105 9.48 -5.48 -0.72
N TRP A 106 9.22 -5.74 0.57
CA TRP A 106 8.14 -5.10 1.33
C TRP A 106 8.21 -3.57 1.40
N PRO A 107 9.35 -2.95 1.76
CA PRO A 107 9.47 -1.50 1.86
C PRO A 107 9.27 -0.83 0.50
N ARG A 108 9.82 -1.43 -0.56
CA ARG A 108 9.73 -0.90 -1.93
C ARG A 108 8.29 -0.97 -2.43
N LEU A 109 7.64 -2.11 -2.22
CA LEU A 109 6.25 -2.34 -2.62
C LEU A 109 5.30 -1.36 -1.92
N ARG A 110 5.48 -1.15 -0.61
CA ARG A 110 4.70 -0.17 0.14
C ARG A 110 4.91 1.26 -0.37
N SER A 111 6.16 1.64 -0.65
CA SER A 111 6.48 2.98 -1.16
C SER A 111 5.78 3.26 -2.50
N TRP A 112 5.75 2.27 -3.40
CA TRP A 112 5.08 2.41 -4.68
C TRP A 112 3.55 2.37 -4.57
N ALA A 113 2.99 1.55 -3.69
CA ALA A 113 1.55 1.56 -3.41
C ALA A 113 1.08 2.91 -2.84
N ASN A 114 1.97 3.70 -2.23
CA ASN A 114 1.70 5.04 -1.74
C ASN A 114 2.06 6.16 -2.76
N SER A 115 2.53 5.80 -3.96
CA SER A 115 2.91 6.77 -4.99
C SER A 115 1.70 7.19 -5.83
N SER A 116 1.75 8.37 -6.46
CA SER A 116 0.67 8.89 -7.31
C SER A 116 0.63 8.27 -8.72
N GLY A 117 1.41 7.23 -8.98
CA GLY A 117 1.50 6.55 -10.27
C GLY A 117 2.11 5.16 -10.12
N TYR A 118 2.15 4.42 -11.23
CA TYR A 118 2.60 3.04 -11.25
C TYR A 118 4.09 2.92 -11.55
N ILE A 119 4.75 1.93 -10.92
CA ILE A 119 6.14 1.59 -11.23
C ILE A 119 6.29 0.91 -12.59
N CYS A 120 5.29 0.12 -12.97
CA CYS A 120 5.16 -0.48 -14.29
C CYS A 120 3.84 -0.04 -14.89
N ASN A 121 3.90 0.60 -16.06
CA ASN A 121 2.74 0.81 -16.92
C ASN A 121 2.75 -0.23 -18.04
N LEU A 122 1.65 -0.95 -18.26
CA LEU A 122 1.48 -1.76 -19.49
C LEU A 122 1.28 -0.90 -20.75
N ASP A 123 1.13 0.41 -20.60
CA ASP A 123 0.82 1.35 -21.69
C ASP A 123 2.04 2.08 -22.28
N LEU A 124 3.26 1.71 -21.89
CA LEU A 124 4.48 2.26 -22.49
C LEU A 124 5.23 1.16 -23.26
N PRO A 125 5.52 1.35 -24.56
CA PRO A 125 6.24 0.39 -25.39
C PRO A 125 7.71 0.20 -24.98
#